data_AF-R7EUK2-F1
#
_entry.id   AF-R7EUK2-F1
#
_cell.length_a   1.000
_cell.length_b   1.000
_cell.length_c   1.000
_cell.angle_alpha   90.00
_cell.angle_beta   90.00
_cell.angle_gamma   90.00
#
_symmetry.space_group_name_H-M   'P 1'
#
loop_
_entity.id
_entity.type
_entity.pdbx_description
1 polymer ?
#
loop_
_entity_poly.entity_id
_entity_poly.type
_entity_poly.pdbx_seq_one_letter_code
_entity_poly.pdbx_strand_id
1 'polypeptide(L)'
;MKFTLPEVPHNNEEKTDTPAPTTPPAPSAYDALLAKMGRKPERPKTETGESKPSRLHIPEKLRELTDDKDDDGYEVDERQADEAQKLIPEPLKGPMAMGAKILSWIMVPMFMPVISVILMLWLSAMRAMPEANKITVVMVIAGFNTILPMILIGVLRAIGLVRDVGLNSRRERFIPYVITIAGLVCSIFFLKMQGAPEWMWSTYVGAAAAICICCAVNFKWKISAHATGAGGVLATLLVINMYGSPVVNLTWWMFGAAILTGLLGSSRVFLRRHTDMQVLAGVVNGFLCVYLAALILSA
;
A
#
# COMPACT_ATOMS: atom_id res chain seq x y z
N MET A 1 -32.84 -5.47 -34.29
CA MET A 1 -33.26 -4.19 -33.67
C MET A 1 -32.03 -3.35 -33.41
N LYS A 2 -31.85 -2.25 -34.14
CA LYS A 2 -30.79 -1.26 -33.92
C LYS A 2 -31.35 -0.14 -33.06
N PHE A 3 -30.67 0.16 -31.97
CA PHE A 3 -31.06 1.20 -31.01
C PHE A 3 -30.35 2.50 -31.39
N THR A 4 -31.10 3.47 -31.93
CA THR A 4 -30.62 4.83 -32.21
C THR A 4 -31.04 5.76 -31.07
N LEU A 5 -30.10 6.51 -30.51
CA LEU A 5 -30.36 7.51 -29.47
C LEU A 5 -31.02 8.77 -30.07
N PRO A 6 -31.86 9.51 -29.31
CA PRO A 6 -32.46 10.74 -29.78
C PRO A 6 -31.45 11.90 -29.79
N GLU A 7 -31.54 12.77 -30.80
CA GLU A 7 -30.70 13.97 -30.93
C GLU A 7 -31.02 15.00 -29.82
N VAL A 8 -29.97 15.58 -29.26
CA VAL A 8 -30.03 16.68 -28.30
C VAL A 8 -30.06 18.01 -29.07
N PRO A 9 -31.03 18.91 -28.84
CA PRO A 9 -31.07 20.20 -29.53
C PRO A 9 -29.91 21.10 -29.08
N HIS A 10 -29.22 21.69 -30.05
CA HIS A 10 -28.27 22.77 -29.81
C HIS A 10 -29.04 24.05 -29.45
N ASN A 11 -29.05 24.46 -28.18
CA ASN A 11 -29.47 25.80 -27.78
C ASN A 11 -28.39 26.80 -28.21
N ASN A 12 -28.62 27.48 -29.34
CA ASN A 12 -28.01 28.77 -29.62
C ASN A 12 -28.82 29.83 -28.86
N GLU A 13 -28.45 30.12 -27.61
CA GLU A 13 -29.01 31.25 -26.89
C GLU A 13 -28.31 32.54 -27.34
N GLU A 14 -29.02 33.27 -28.18
CA GLU A 14 -28.77 34.65 -28.56
C GLU A 14 -28.82 35.53 -27.30
N LYS A 15 -27.72 36.27 -27.03
CA LYS A 15 -27.63 37.23 -25.92
C LYS A 15 -28.65 38.36 -26.13
N THR A 16 -29.78 38.30 -25.44
CA THR A 16 -30.66 39.46 -25.26
C THR A 16 -30.31 40.19 -23.96
N ASP A 17 -29.72 41.39 -24.09
CA ASP A 17 -29.49 42.33 -22.98
C ASP A 17 -30.84 42.79 -22.39
N THR A 18 -31.18 42.29 -21.19
CA THR A 18 -32.19 42.91 -20.33
C THR A 18 -31.54 43.36 -19.01
N PRO A 19 -31.79 44.61 -18.55
CA PRO A 19 -31.16 45.13 -17.33
C PRO A 19 -31.74 44.47 -16.07
N ALA A 20 -30.85 44.18 -15.11
CA ALA A 20 -31.16 43.49 -13.85
C ALA A 20 -32.14 44.28 -12.94
N PRO A 21 -32.98 43.60 -12.14
CA PRO A 21 -33.93 44.24 -11.23
C PRO A 21 -33.24 44.94 -10.05
N THR A 22 -33.76 46.11 -9.66
CA THR A 22 -33.14 47.11 -8.77
C THR A 22 -33.46 47.00 -7.28
N THR A 23 -33.94 45.85 -6.79
CA THR A 23 -34.24 45.65 -5.36
C THR A 23 -33.29 44.64 -4.71
N PRO A 24 -32.61 44.98 -3.59
CA PRO A 24 -31.71 44.06 -2.93
C PRO A 24 -32.49 42.89 -2.30
N PRO A 25 -31.96 41.64 -2.36
CA PRO A 25 -32.62 40.47 -1.80
C PRO A 25 -32.71 40.57 -0.27
N ALA A 26 -33.77 39.98 0.29
CA ALA A 26 -34.01 39.93 1.74
C ALA A 26 -32.81 39.28 2.49
N PRO A 27 -32.49 39.75 3.72
CA PRO A 27 -31.32 39.29 4.46
C PRO A 27 -31.41 37.79 4.77
N SER A 28 -30.31 37.08 4.55
CA SER A 28 -30.23 35.64 4.73
C SER A 28 -30.16 35.27 6.23
N ALA A 29 -30.50 34.02 6.57
CA ALA A 29 -30.35 33.51 7.93
C ALA A 29 -28.91 33.63 8.48
N TYR A 30 -27.92 33.67 7.58
CA TYR A 30 -26.52 33.91 7.87
C TYR A 30 -26.25 35.36 8.33
N ASP A 31 -26.91 36.35 7.72
CA ASP A 31 -26.78 37.77 8.09
C ASP A 31 -27.34 38.05 9.49
N ALA A 32 -28.44 37.39 9.87
CA ALA A 32 -29.01 37.46 11.21
C ALA A 32 -28.08 36.86 12.29
N LEU A 33 -27.31 35.84 11.93
CA LEU A 33 -26.32 35.20 12.78
C LEU A 33 -25.08 36.09 13.00
N LEU A 34 -24.62 36.77 11.95
CA LEU A 34 -23.51 37.73 12.03
C LEU A 34 -23.86 38.95 12.90
N ALA A 35 -25.10 39.44 12.81
CA ALA A 35 -25.58 40.55 13.65
C ALA A 35 -25.57 40.19 15.14
N LYS A 36 -25.95 38.97 15.53
CA LYS A 36 -25.85 38.48 16.91
C LYS A 36 -24.42 38.34 17.42
N MET A 37 -23.45 38.14 16.51
CA MET A 37 -22.02 38.06 16.83
C MET A 37 -21.30 39.41 16.75
N GLY A 38 -22.02 40.53 16.57
CA GLY A 38 -21.44 41.87 16.45
C GLY A 38 -20.58 42.06 15.19
N ARG A 39 -20.71 41.20 14.18
CA ARG A 39 -19.93 41.24 12.93
C ARG A 39 -20.80 41.72 11.77
N LYS A 40 -20.26 42.56 10.89
CA LYS A 40 -20.93 42.94 9.63
C LYS A 40 -20.62 41.90 8.54
N PRO A 41 -21.59 41.58 7.66
CA PRO A 41 -21.33 40.73 6.51
C PRO A 41 -20.43 41.46 5.50
N GLU A 42 -19.22 40.94 5.27
CA GLU A 42 -18.40 41.34 4.14
C GLU A 42 -18.96 40.67 2.87
N ARG A 43 -19.58 41.48 2.00
CA ARG A 43 -19.91 41.03 0.65
C ARG A 43 -18.67 41.14 -0.23
N PRO A 44 -18.35 40.13 -1.06
CA PRO A 44 -17.25 40.21 -2.01
C PRO A 44 -17.49 41.38 -2.97
N LYS A 45 -16.43 42.17 -3.22
CA LYS A 45 -16.46 43.17 -4.30
C LYS A 45 -16.66 42.42 -5.62
N THR A 46 -17.68 42.80 -6.37
CA THR A 46 -17.95 42.30 -7.72
C THR A 46 -16.79 42.67 -8.65
N GLU A 47 -15.86 41.74 -8.86
CA GLU A 47 -14.99 41.75 -10.02
C GLU A 47 -15.77 41.17 -11.20
N THR A 48 -15.97 42.00 -12.21
CA THR A 48 -16.39 41.63 -13.56
C THR A 48 -15.44 40.59 -14.14
N GLY A 49 -15.95 39.40 -14.46
CA GLY A 49 -15.20 38.40 -15.23
C GLY A 49 -15.61 36.97 -14.87
N GLU A 50 -16.14 36.25 -15.85
CA GLU A 50 -16.60 34.87 -15.78
C GLU A 50 -15.57 33.95 -15.06
N SER A 51 -16.00 33.26 -13.99
CA SER A 51 -15.19 32.22 -13.33
C SER A 51 -15.83 30.84 -13.48
N LYS A 52 -15.17 30.01 -14.29
CA LYS A 52 -15.33 28.55 -14.32
C LYS A 52 -14.97 27.95 -12.94
N PRO A 53 -15.51 26.78 -12.58
CA PRO A 53 -15.34 26.20 -11.25
C PRO A 53 -13.86 25.92 -10.96
N SER A 54 -13.45 26.33 -9.76
CA SER A 54 -12.08 26.36 -9.26
C SER A 54 -11.38 25.01 -9.42
N ARG A 55 -10.51 24.91 -10.44
CA ARG A 55 -9.45 23.91 -10.47
C ARG A 55 -8.40 24.34 -9.46
N LEU A 56 -8.01 23.42 -8.59
CA LEU A 56 -6.85 23.51 -7.71
C LEU A 56 -5.69 24.19 -8.47
N HIS A 57 -5.32 25.39 -8.04
CA HIS A 57 -4.31 26.21 -8.71
C HIS A 57 -2.93 25.58 -8.46
N ILE A 58 -2.52 24.70 -9.37
CA ILE A 58 -1.16 24.20 -9.43
C ILE A 58 -0.31 25.36 -10.01
N PRO A 59 0.72 25.84 -9.30
CA PRO A 59 1.60 26.89 -9.79
C PRO A 59 2.12 26.55 -11.19
N GLU A 60 2.18 27.51 -12.09
CA GLU A 60 2.53 27.30 -13.52
C GLU A 60 3.88 26.58 -13.70
N LYS A 61 4.83 26.86 -12.79
CA LYS A 61 6.13 26.18 -12.65
C LYS A 61 6.04 24.67 -12.44
N LEU A 62 5.01 24.20 -11.72
CA LEU A 62 4.75 22.77 -11.45
C LEU A 62 4.12 22.06 -12.64
N ARG A 63 3.52 22.82 -13.57
CA ARG A 63 2.88 22.29 -14.78
C ARG A 63 3.92 21.99 -15.85
N GLU A 64 4.89 22.87 -16.02
CA GLU A 64 6.05 22.66 -16.90
C GLU A 64 6.89 21.44 -16.48
N LEU A 65 7.07 21.21 -15.18
CA LEU A 65 7.76 20.04 -14.63
C LEU A 65 7.04 18.68 -14.85
N THR A 66 5.78 18.69 -15.29
CA THR A 66 4.97 17.48 -15.49
C THR A 66 4.67 17.16 -16.94
N ASP A 67 4.98 18.07 -17.87
CA ASP A 67 4.62 17.95 -19.29
C ASP A 67 5.78 17.49 -20.18
N ASP A 68 6.94 17.17 -19.60
CA ASP A 68 8.07 16.67 -20.37
C ASP A 68 7.85 15.20 -20.75
N LYS A 69 7.67 14.97 -22.04
CA LYS A 69 7.39 13.66 -22.64
C LYS A 69 8.64 12.92 -23.10
N ASP A 70 9.82 13.49 -22.87
CA ASP A 70 11.08 12.90 -23.28
C ASP A 70 11.89 12.54 -22.01
N ASP A 71 12.00 11.22 -21.76
CA ASP A 71 12.77 10.62 -20.67
C ASP A 71 14.19 10.33 -21.19
N ASP A 72 15.04 11.34 -21.16
CA ASP A 72 16.46 11.27 -21.51
C ASP A 72 17.35 11.70 -20.33
N GLY A 73 17.46 10.80 -19.35
CA GLY A 73 18.65 10.70 -18.51
C GLY A 73 18.90 11.87 -17.55
N TYR A 74 18.14 11.92 -16.47
CA TYR A 74 18.28 12.95 -15.44
C TYR A 74 19.61 12.88 -14.64
N GLU A 75 20.45 13.93 -14.78
CA GLU A 75 21.12 14.53 -13.64
C GLU A 75 20.07 15.23 -12.78
N VAL A 76 19.89 14.77 -11.54
CA VAL A 76 18.99 15.41 -10.59
C VAL A 76 19.73 16.59 -9.98
N ASP A 77 19.33 17.83 -10.33
CA ASP A 77 19.81 19.03 -9.65
C ASP A 77 19.37 18.98 -8.18
N GLU A 78 20.31 18.72 -7.28
CA GLU A 78 20.09 18.60 -5.83
C GLU A 78 19.39 19.84 -5.25
N ARG A 79 19.60 21.03 -5.83
CA ARG A 79 18.97 22.27 -5.37
C ARG A 79 17.48 22.31 -5.70
N GLN A 80 17.08 21.82 -6.87
CA GLN A 80 15.67 21.72 -7.24
C GLN A 80 14.97 20.61 -6.45
N ALA A 81 15.66 19.51 -6.16
CA ALA A 81 15.14 18.45 -5.29
C ALA A 81 14.89 18.96 -3.86
N ASP A 82 15.81 19.77 -3.32
CA ASP A 82 15.69 20.38 -1.98
C ASP A 82 14.55 21.41 -1.91
N GLU A 83 14.36 22.21 -2.95
CA GLU A 83 13.22 23.15 -3.02
C GLU A 83 11.88 22.44 -3.17
N ALA A 84 11.81 21.40 -4.01
CA ALA A 84 10.62 20.56 -4.12
C ALA A 84 10.31 19.86 -2.79
N GLN A 85 11.33 19.41 -2.06
CA GLN A 85 11.17 18.75 -0.76
C GLN A 85 10.63 19.68 0.33
N LYS A 86 10.93 20.98 0.29
CA LYS A 86 10.35 21.99 1.19
C LYS A 86 8.86 22.26 0.93
N LEU A 87 8.38 21.98 -0.28
CA LEU A 87 6.97 22.14 -0.66
C LEU A 87 6.13 20.89 -0.32
N ILE A 88 6.76 19.77 0.02
CA ILE A 88 6.06 18.55 0.45
C ILE A 88 5.54 18.80 1.88
N PRO A 89 4.22 18.64 2.14
CA PRO A 89 3.69 18.80 3.47
C PRO A 89 4.43 17.87 4.45
N GLU A 90 4.93 18.46 5.53
CA GLU A 90 5.67 17.76 6.59
C GLU A 90 4.99 16.42 6.96
N PRO A 91 5.75 15.33 7.10
CA PRO A 91 5.18 14.02 7.41
C PRO A 91 4.38 14.14 8.71
N LEU A 92 3.14 13.64 8.73
CA LEU A 92 2.22 13.76 9.87
C LEU A 92 2.96 13.51 11.19
N LYS A 93 3.01 14.54 12.06
CA LYS A 93 3.65 14.47 13.38
C LYS A 93 2.57 14.26 14.44
N GLY A 94 2.81 13.36 15.39
CA GLY A 94 1.89 13.07 16.49
C GLY A 94 1.93 11.61 16.96
N PRO A 95 1.29 11.29 18.10
CA PRO A 95 1.28 9.95 18.69
C PRO A 95 0.67 8.89 17.75
N MET A 96 -0.39 9.25 17.01
CA MET A 96 -1.01 8.37 16.01
C MET A 96 -0.05 8.03 14.85
N ALA A 97 0.76 9.00 14.41
CA ALA A 97 1.75 8.78 13.36
C ALA A 97 2.93 7.92 13.85
N MET A 98 3.31 8.03 15.12
CA MET A 98 4.30 7.16 15.75
C MET A 98 3.79 5.72 15.85
N GLY A 99 2.54 5.52 16.28
CA GLY A 99 1.89 4.21 16.30
C GLY A 99 1.84 3.57 14.91
N ALA A 100 1.43 4.34 13.89
CA ALA A 100 1.42 3.89 12.51
C ALA A 100 2.82 3.46 12.02
N LYS A 101 3.88 4.20 12.37
CA LYS A 101 5.27 3.85 12.02
C LYS A 101 5.74 2.58 12.73
N ILE A 102 5.42 2.39 14.01
CA ILE A 102 5.80 1.20 14.77
C ILE A 102 5.11 -0.04 14.20
N LEU A 103 3.79 0.00 14.03
CA LEU A 103 3.01 -1.11 13.48
C LEU A 103 3.58 -1.54 12.11
N SER A 104 3.90 -0.55 11.31
CA SER A 104 4.49 -0.71 10.00
C SER A 104 5.90 -1.30 9.99
N TRP A 105 6.68 -1.03 11.04
CA TRP A 105 8.04 -1.53 11.20
C TRP A 105 8.06 -2.97 11.73
N ILE A 106 7.13 -3.30 12.62
CA ILE A 106 6.95 -4.68 13.11
C ILE A 106 6.40 -5.57 11.98
N MET A 107 5.49 -5.05 11.17
CA MET A 107 4.85 -5.77 10.05
C MET A 107 5.59 -5.55 8.72
N VAL A 108 6.92 -5.45 8.75
CA VAL A 108 7.74 -5.36 7.53
C VAL A 108 7.61 -6.67 6.74
N PRO A 109 7.54 -6.63 5.39
CA PRO A 109 7.29 -7.81 4.57
C PRO A 109 8.27 -8.97 4.84
N MET A 110 9.50 -8.65 5.23
CA MET A 110 10.55 -9.60 5.56
C MET A 110 10.24 -10.47 6.79
N PHE A 111 9.44 -9.98 7.73
CA PHE A 111 8.99 -10.77 8.89
C PHE A 111 7.79 -11.66 8.59
N MET A 112 7.03 -11.40 7.51
CA MET A 112 5.80 -12.15 7.20
C MET A 112 6.04 -13.66 6.98
N PRO A 113 7.12 -14.11 6.32
CA PRO A 113 7.46 -15.52 6.25
C PRO A 113 7.80 -16.14 7.61
N VAL A 114 8.40 -15.38 8.53
CA VAL A 114 8.72 -15.85 9.88
C VAL A 114 7.45 -15.99 10.71
N ILE A 115 6.57 -14.99 10.67
CA ILE A 115 5.25 -15.05 11.32
C ILE A 115 4.47 -16.26 10.81
N SER A 116 4.48 -16.48 9.49
CA SER A 116 3.81 -17.63 8.88
C SER A 116 4.32 -18.96 9.44
N VAL A 117 5.63 -19.18 9.51
CA VAL A 117 6.18 -20.44 10.06
C VAL A 117 5.84 -20.63 11.53
N ILE A 118 5.83 -19.56 12.34
CA ILE A 118 5.44 -19.62 13.74
C ILE A 118 3.98 -20.05 13.86
N LEU A 119 3.08 -19.46 13.06
CA LEU A 119 1.67 -19.86 13.07
C LEU A 119 1.50 -21.32 12.64
N MET A 120 2.21 -21.76 11.59
CA MET A 120 2.16 -23.15 11.13
C MET A 120 2.67 -24.12 12.21
N LEU A 121 3.79 -23.83 12.87
CA LEU A 121 4.39 -24.75 13.84
C LEU A 121 3.63 -24.82 15.17
N TRP A 122 2.97 -23.74 15.61
CA TRP A 122 2.29 -23.71 16.91
C TRP A 122 0.76 -23.89 16.84
N LEU A 123 0.11 -23.59 15.71
CA LEU A 123 -1.35 -23.68 15.57
C LEU A 123 -1.84 -24.95 14.85
N SER A 124 -0.93 -25.73 14.26
CA SER A 124 -1.24 -26.96 13.50
C SER A 124 -0.85 -28.23 14.28
N ALA A 125 -1.06 -29.40 13.67
CA ALA A 125 -0.54 -30.68 14.17
C ALA A 125 0.99 -30.67 14.42
N MET A 126 1.73 -29.77 13.78
CA MET A 126 3.18 -29.58 14.02
C MET A 126 3.51 -29.13 15.45
N ARG A 127 2.52 -28.74 16.26
CA ARG A 127 2.73 -28.38 17.67
C ARG A 127 3.40 -29.51 18.47
N ALA A 128 3.16 -30.77 18.10
CA ALA A 128 3.74 -31.95 18.74
C ALA A 128 5.26 -32.09 18.52
N MET A 129 5.83 -31.37 17.56
CA MET A 129 7.27 -31.34 17.31
C MET A 129 8.03 -30.76 18.52
N PRO A 130 9.21 -31.30 18.89
CA PRO A 130 10.02 -30.78 19.98
C PRO A 130 10.31 -29.27 19.84
N GLU A 131 10.23 -28.53 20.94
CA GLU A 131 10.42 -27.06 20.93
C GLU A 131 11.78 -26.65 20.33
N ALA A 132 12.84 -27.40 20.62
CA ALA A 132 14.17 -27.15 20.06
C ALA A 132 14.15 -27.14 18.53
N ASN A 133 13.50 -28.13 17.91
CA ASN A 133 13.46 -28.24 16.45
C ASN A 133 12.57 -27.15 15.84
N LYS A 134 11.46 -26.79 16.50
CA LYS A 134 10.61 -25.66 16.05
C LYS A 134 11.39 -24.36 16.07
N ILE A 135 12.15 -24.09 17.13
CA ILE A 135 13.01 -22.92 17.24
C ILE A 135 14.08 -22.94 16.15
N THR A 136 14.72 -24.08 15.87
CA THR A 136 15.69 -24.20 14.77
C THR A 136 15.06 -23.84 13.42
N VAL A 137 13.88 -24.37 13.10
CA VAL A 137 13.17 -24.04 11.85
C VAL A 137 12.87 -22.53 11.77
N VAL A 138 12.36 -21.93 12.85
CA VAL A 138 12.09 -20.48 12.91
C VAL A 138 13.37 -19.67 12.67
N MET A 139 14.48 -20.04 13.33
CA MET A 139 15.75 -19.34 13.23
C MET A 139 16.35 -19.42 11.82
N VAL A 140 16.27 -20.58 11.16
CA VAL A 140 16.74 -20.74 9.78
C VAL A 140 15.88 -19.92 8.80
N ILE A 141 14.56 -19.97 8.95
CA ILE A 141 13.63 -19.18 8.12
C ILE A 141 13.84 -17.68 8.32
N ALA A 142 14.05 -17.23 9.57
CA ALA A 142 14.40 -15.84 9.89
C ALA A 142 15.76 -15.45 9.32
N GLY A 143 16.72 -16.38 9.32
CA GLY A 143 18.01 -16.25 8.65
C GLY A 143 17.85 -15.88 7.17
N PHE A 144 17.06 -16.64 6.42
CA PHE A 144 16.88 -16.43 4.98
C PHE A 144 16.01 -15.23 4.62
N ASN A 145 14.94 -14.96 5.38
CA ASN A 145 13.94 -13.97 4.99
C ASN A 145 14.10 -12.61 5.68
N THR A 146 14.84 -12.55 6.80
CA THR A 146 15.00 -11.31 7.57
C THR A 146 16.47 -10.93 7.71
N ILE A 147 17.29 -11.78 8.32
CA ILE A 147 18.69 -11.44 8.67
C ILE A 147 19.52 -11.24 7.40
N LEU A 148 19.51 -12.23 6.51
CA LEU A 148 20.30 -12.18 5.28
C LEU A 148 19.92 -10.99 4.38
N PRO A 149 18.62 -10.72 4.09
CA PRO A 149 18.29 -9.56 3.26
C PRO A 149 18.57 -8.23 3.96
N MET A 150 18.46 -8.13 5.29
CA MET A 150 18.85 -6.91 6.01
C MET A 150 20.35 -6.63 5.86
N ILE A 151 21.19 -7.67 6.00
CA ILE A 151 22.64 -7.54 5.81
C ILE A 151 22.94 -7.18 4.35
N LEU A 152 22.35 -7.87 3.38
CA LEU A 152 22.56 -7.57 1.95
C LEU A 152 22.17 -6.14 1.61
N ILE A 153 20.99 -5.69 2.02
CA ILE A 153 20.53 -4.31 1.77
C ILE A 153 21.48 -3.30 2.47
N GLY A 154 21.95 -3.60 3.67
CA GLY A 154 22.93 -2.78 4.38
C GLY A 154 24.27 -2.67 3.65
N VAL A 155 24.78 -3.79 3.12
CA VAL A 155 26.02 -3.81 2.32
C VAL A 155 25.84 -3.05 1.00
N LEU A 156 24.71 -3.27 0.30
CA LEU A 156 24.39 -2.57 -0.95
C LEU A 156 24.28 -1.05 -0.75
N ARG A 157 23.82 -0.62 0.42
CA ARG A 157 23.84 0.79 0.82
C ARG A 157 25.27 1.28 1.08
N ALA A 158 26.08 0.51 1.79
CA ALA A 158 27.47 0.88 2.11
C ALA A 158 28.34 1.08 0.86
N ILE A 159 28.08 0.31 -0.21
CA ILE A 159 28.77 0.45 -1.51
C ILE A 159 28.13 1.51 -2.44
N GLY A 160 27.10 2.23 -1.99
CA GLY A 160 26.47 3.32 -2.74
C GLY A 160 25.51 2.90 -3.85
N LEU A 161 25.14 1.62 -3.95
CA LEU A 161 24.21 1.12 -4.99
C LEU A 161 22.74 1.47 -4.69
N VAL A 162 22.40 1.72 -3.42
CA VAL A 162 21.07 2.13 -2.97
C VAL A 162 21.20 3.47 -2.24
N ARG A 163 20.57 4.52 -2.77
CA ARG A 163 20.72 5.91 -2.27
C ARG A 163 19.75 6.25 -1.13
N ASP A 164 18.54 5.68 -1.12
CA ASP A 164 17.50 6.05 -0.14
C ASP A 164 16.93 4.85 0.65
N VAL A 165 16.85 4.98 1.98
CA VAL A 165 16.23 4.01 2.89
C VAL A 165 14.71 3.93 2.66
N GLY A 166 14.13 4.98 2.08
CA GLY A 166 12.70 5.06 1.76
C GLY A 166 12.25 4.23 0.55
N LEU A 167 13.17 3.68 -0.26
CA LEU A 167 12.87 2.96 -1.52
C LEU A 167 11.81 3.71 -2.35
N ASN A 168 11.99 5.02 -2.50
CA ASN A 168 11.01 5.90 -3.15
C ASN A 168 10.98 5.68 -4.68
N SER A 169 12.11 5.27 -5.27
CA SER A 169 12.20 4.94 -6.69
C SER A 169 11.78 3.50 -6.97
N ARG A 170 11.00 3.29 -8.05
CA ARG A 170 10.54 1.95 -8.48
C ARG A 170 11.72 1.02 -8.79
N ARG A 171 12.84 1.58 -9.26
CA ARG A 171 14.07 0.85 -9.63
C ARG A 171 14.81 0.29 -8.40
N GLU A 172 14.77 1.02 -7.29
CA GLU A 172 15.40 0.61 -6.03
C GLU A 172 14.66 -0.57 -5.36
N ARG A 173 13.38 -0.80 -5.69
CA ARG A 173 12.57 -1.89 -5.14
C ARG A 173 12.84 -3.24 -5.79
N PHE A 174 13.42 -3.26 -6.99
CA PHE A 174 13.71 -4.50 -7.71
C PHE A 174 14.68 -5.38 -6.91
N ILE A 175 15.76 -4.80 -6.40
CA ILE A 175 16.78 -5.55 -5.66
C ILE A 175 16.20 -6.19 -4.38
N PRO A 176 15.50 -5.46 -3.49
CA PRO A 176 14.81 -6.06 -2.34
C PRO A 176 13.83 -7.19 -2.72
N TYR A 177 13.10 -7.07 -3.83
CA TYR A 177 12.20 -8.14 -4.28
C TYR A 177 12.95 -9.39 -4.72
N VAL A 178 14.03 -9.25 -5.49
CA VAL A 178 14.86 -10.39 -5.90
C VAL A 178 15.46 -11.09 -4.68
N ILE A 179 15.99 -10.33 -3.71
CA ILE A 179 16.55 -10.91 -2.48
C ILE A 179 15.45 -11.63 -1.67
N THR A 180 14.25 -11.04 -1.59
CA THR A 180 13.10 -11.67 -0.90
C THR A 180 12.70 -12.99 -1.57
N ILE A 181 12.61 -13.00 -2.91
CA ILE A 181 12.30 -14.22 -3.68
C ILE A 181 13.37 -15.29 -3.43
N ALA A 182 14.66 -14.93 -3.46
CA ALA A 182 15.74 -15.86 -3.16
C ALA A 182 15.64 -16.45 -1.75
N GLY A 183 15.35 -15.62 -0.74
CA GLY A 183 15.11 -16.09 0.64
C GLY A 183 13.93 -17.06 0.77
N LEU A 184 12.83 -16.77 0.06
CA LEU A 184 11.67 -17.66 0.00
C LEU A 184 11.99 -18.99 -0.69
N VAL A 185 12.76 -18.97 -1.78
CA VAL A 185 13.23 -20.18 -2.48
C VAL A 185 14.11 -21.03 -1.57
N CYS A 186 15.08 -20.44 -0.87
CA CYS A 186 15.89 -21.15 0.13
C CYS A 186 15.02 -21.77 1.23
N SER A 187 13.97 -21.06 1.66
CA SER A 187 13.02 -21.56 2.66
C SER A 187 12.23 -22.77 2.16
N ILE A 188 11.77 -22.74 0.91
CA ILE A 188 11.07 -23.88 0.27
C ILE A 188 11.98 -25.10 0.26
N PHE A 189 13.22 -24.96 -0.22
CA PHE A 189 14.17 -26.08 -0.26
C PHE A 189 14.48 -26.62 1.14
N PHE A 190 14.70 -25.73 2.11
CA PHE A 190 14.94 -26.12 3.49
C PHE A 190 13.77 -26.92 4.06
N LEU A 191 12.53 -26.42 3.94
CA LEU A 191 11.33 -27.11 4.44
C LEU A 191 11.14 -28.48 3.78
N LYS A 192 11.33 -28.58 2.47
CA LYS A 192 11.27 -29.87 1.75
C LYS A 192 12.35 -30.84 2.24
N MET A 193 13.57 -30.35 2.48
CA MET A 193 14.68 -31.18 2.97
C MET A 193 14.47 -31.67 4.42
N GLN A 194 13.73 -30.91 5.24
CA GLN A 194 13.32 -31.33 6.58
C GLN A 194 12.10 -32.27 6.58
N GLY A 195 11.57 -32.63 5.40
CA GLY A 195 10.37 -33.48 5.30
C GLY A 195 9.09 -32.79 5.78
N ALA A 196 9.03 -31.45 5.72
CA ALA A 196 7.83 -30.71 6.09
C ALA A 196 6.65 -31.07 5.16
N PRO A 197 5.41 -31.11 5.68
CA PRO A 197 4.22 -31.37 4.87
C PRO A 197 4.06 -30.42 3.69
N GLU A 198 3.39 -30.87 2.64
CA GLU A 198 3.24 -30.11 1.39
C GLU A 198 2.56 -28.77 1.55
N TRP A 199 1.50 -28.73 2.36
CA TRP A 199 0.79 -27.49 2.70
C TRP A 199 1.68 -26.43 3.36
N MET A 200 2.80 -26.82 3.98
CA MET A 200 3.69 -25.89 4.68
C MET A 200 4.71 -25.24 3.75
N TRP A 201 5.28 -25.99 2.79
CA TRP A 201 6.20 -25.38 1.82
C TRP A 201 5.47 -24.75 0.62
N SER A 202 4.25 -25.20 0.29
CA SER A 202 3.43 -24.62 -0.78
C SER A 202 2.98 -23.18 -0.47
N THR A 203 2.78 -22.83 0.81
CA THR A 203 2.52 -21.43 1.20
C THR A 203 3.71 -20.50 0.92
N TYR A 204 4.95 -21.01 0.99
CA TYR A 204 6.14 -20.25 0.60
C TYR A 204 6.28 -20.13 -0.91
N VAL A 205 5.86 -21.15 -1.67
CA VAL A 205 5.75 -21.06 -3.14
C VAL A 205 4.77 -19.96 -3.52
N GLY A 206 3.61 -19.91 -2.87
CA GLY A 206 2.62 -18.86 -3.09
C GLY A 206 3.11 -17.48 -2.66
N ALA A 207 3.85 -17.37 -1.56
CA ALA A 207 4.48 -16.11 -1.16
C ALA A 207 5.51 -15.64 -2.21
N ALA A 208 6.33 -16.54 -2.76
CA ALA A 208 7.29 -16.21 -3.81
C ALA A 208 6.56 -15.73 -5.08
N ALA A 209 5.48 -16.42 -5.48
CA ALA A 209 4.64 -15.99 -6.60
C ALA A 209 4.02 -14.61 -6.37
N ALA A 210 3.53 -14.33 -5.15
CA ALA A 210 2.99 -13.02 -4.79
C ALA A 210 4.02 -11.91 -4.94
N ILE A 211 5.27 -12.15 -4.53
CA ILE A 211 6.36 -11.17 -4.68
C ILE A 211 6.79 -11.02 -6.15
N CYS A 212 6.80 -12.10 -6.93
CA CYS A 212 7.01 -12.02 -8.39
C CYS A 212 5.96 -11.14 -9.07
N ILE A 213 4.68 -11.30 -8.72
CA ILE A 213 3.60 -10.44 -9.24
C ILE A 213 3.78 -9.01 -8.75
N CYS A 214 4.12 -8.80 -7.46
CA CYS A 214 4.42 -7.46 -6.96
C CYS A 214 5.55 -6.79 -7.73
N CYS A 215 6.62 -7.53 -8.04
CA CYS A 215 7.75 -7.05 -8.83
C CYS A 215 7.31 -6.66 -10.25
N ALA A 216 6.55 -7.54 -10.93
CA ALA A 216 6.03 -7.29 -12.27
C ALA A 216 5.09 -6.07 -12.33
N VAL A 217 4.15 -5.99 -11.38
CA VAL A 217 3.21 -4.87 -11.26
C VAL A 217 3.96 -3.58 -10.95
N ASN A 218 4.97 -3.61 -10.08
CA ASN A 218 5.75 -2.43 -9.67
C ASN A 218 6.45 -1.71 -10.85
N PHE A 219 6.67 -2.36 -11.99
CA PHE A 219 7.12 -1.67 -13.21
C PHE A 219 6.08 -0.66 -13.72
N LYS A 220 4.79 -1.03 -13.77
CA LYS A 220 3.72 -0.19 -14.33
C LYS A 220 2.91 0.57 -13.28
N TRP A 221 2.67 -0.02 -12.11
CA TRP A 221 1.83 0.54 -11.05
C TRP A 221 2.36 0.18 -9.65
N LYS A 222 2.28 1.10 -8.69
CA LYS A 222 2.77 0.84 -7.33
C LYS A 222 1.80 -0.13 -6.62
N ILE A 223 2.31 -1.16 -5.96
CA ILE A 223 1.53 -2.08 -5.12
C ILE A 223 2.17 -2.17 -3.73
N SER A 224 1.36 -2.41 -2.69
CA SER A 224 1.89 -2.49 -1.32
C SER A 224 2.39 -3.90 -0.98
N ALA A 225 3.71 -4.05 -0.85
CA ALA A 225 4.32 -5.30 -0.40
C ALA A 225 3.96 -5.65 1.06
N HIS A 226 3.73 -4.64 1.91
CA HIS A 226 3.27 -4.86 3.30
C HIS A 226 1.87 -5.47 3.33
N ALA A 227 0.95 -4.91 2.52
CA ALA A 227 -0.39 -5.45 2.40
C ALA A 227 -0.39 -6.86 1.77
N THR A 228 0.50 -7.09 0.80
CA THR A 228 0.71 -8.42 0.18
C THR A 228 1.16 -9.45 1.21
N GLY A 229 2.15 -9.14 2.02
CA GLY A 229 2.59 -10.05 3.09
C GLY A 229 1.50 -10.36 4.10
N ALA A 230 0.73 -9.34 4.53
CA ALA A 230 -0.40 -9.53 5.44
C ALA A 230 -1.53 -10.40 4.84
N GLY A 231 -1.87 -10.18 3.56
CA GLY A 231 -2.78 -11.05 2.82
C GLY A 231 -2.29 -12.50 2.72
N GLY A 232 -0.98 -12.69 2.55
CA GLY A 232 -0.36 -14.01 2.59
C GLY A 232 -0.48 -14.69 3.96
N VAL A 233 -0.28 -13.97 5.06
CA VAL A 233 -0.48 -14.51 6.42
C VAL A 233 -1.94 -14.90 6.67
N LEU A 234 -2.90 -14.12 6.17
CA LEU A 234 -4.33 -14.48 6.23
C LEU A 234 -4.61 -15.79 5.49
N ALA A 235 -4.07 -15.95 4.27
CA ALA A 235 -4.20 -17.20 3.53
C ALA A 235 -3.49 -18.36 4.23
N THR A 236 -2.32 -18.15 4.83
CA THR A 236 -1.62 -19.16 5.65
C THR A 236 -2.51 -19.70 6.77
N LEU A 237 -3.23 -18.83 7.50
CA LEU A 237 -4.17 -19.29 8.54
C LEU A 237 -5.28 -20.16 7.94
N LEU A 238 -5.83 -19.78 6.79
CA LEU A 238 -6.83 -20.60 6.09
C LEU A 238 -6.24 -21.96 5.66
N VAL A 239 -5.01 -21.98 5.15
CA VAL A 239 -4.31 -23.22 4.75
C VAL A 239 -4.07 -24.14 5.95
N ILE A 240 -3.67 -23.59 7.10
CA ILE A 240 -3.55 -24.37 8.35
C ILE A 240 -4.90 -24.97 8.73
N ASN A 241 -5.99 -24.21 8.56
CA ASN A 241 -7.33 -24.70 8.86
C ASN A 241 -7.76 -25.87 7.95
N MET A 242 -7.41 -25.81 6.66
CA MET A 242 -7.78 -26.83 5.67
C MET A 242 -6.91 -28.08 5.72
N TYR A 243 -5.59 -27.92 5.82
CA TYR A 243 -4.62 -29.01 5.61
C TYR A 243 -3.72 -29.27 6.83
N GLY A 244 -3.63 -28.32 7.75
CA GLY A 244 -2.70 -28.37 8.89
C GLY A 244 -3.21 -29.13 10.11
N SER A 245 -4.47 -29.61 10.11
CA SER A 245 -5.11 -30.23 11.28
C SER A 245 -4.97 -29.35 12.53
N PRO A 246 -5.68 -28.21 12.58
CA PRO A 246 -5.48 -27.19 13.61
C PRO A 246 -5.78 -27.72 15.02
N VAL A 247 -4.94 -27.33 15.99
CA VAL A 247 -5.10 -27.73 17.41
C VAL A 247 -5.84 -26.68 18.26
N VAL A 248 -6.24 -25.56 17.65
CA VAL A 248 -7.04 -24.48 18.26
C VAL A 248 -8.12 -23.99 17.30
N ASN A 249 -9.09 -23.23 17.79
CA ASN A 249 -10.09 -22.60 16.94
C ASN A 249 -9.48 -21.42 16.16
N LEU A 250 -9.21 -21.62 14.87
CA LEU A 250 -8.56 -20.64 13.99
C LEU A 250 -9.46 -19.46 13.60
N THR A 251 -10.78 -19.54 13.79
CA THR A 251 -11.70 -18.45 13.43
C THR A 251 -11.32 -17.15 14.14
N TRP A 252 -11.03 -17.21 15.44
CA TRP A 252 -10.60 -16.03 16.20
C TRP A 252 -9.24 -15.48 15.75
N TRP A 253 -8.32 -16.35 15.35
CA TRP A 253 -7.02 -15.96 14.80
C TRP A 253 -7.17 -15.25 13.45
N MET A 254 -8.06 -15.76 12.59
CA MET A 254 -8.36 -15.13 11.29
C MET A 254 -9.04 -13.77 11.47
N PHE A 255 -9.98 -13.63 12.41
CA PHE A 255 -10.57 -12.33 12.76
C PHE A 255 -9.51 -11.34 13.26
N GLY A 256 -8.65 -11.76 14.18
CA GLY A 256 -7.56 -10.92 14.70
C GLY A 256 -6.58 -10.50 13.60
N ALA A 257 -6.18 -11.44 12.73
CA ALA A 257 -5.30 -11.16 11.60
C ALA A 257 -5.96 -10.23 10.56
N ALA A 258 -7.28 -10.33 10.35
CA ALA A 258 -8.00 -9.45 9.43
C ALA A 258 -8.05 -8.02 9.96
N ILE A 259 -8.31 -7.85 11.26
CA ILE A 259 -8.26 -6.54 11.94
C ILE A 259 -6.84 -5.96 11.84
N LEU A 260 -5.81 -6.75 12.13
CA LEU A 260 -4.41 -6.30 12.05
C LEU A 260 -4.00 -5.92 10.62
N THR A 261 -4.48 -6.67 9.62
CA THR A 261 -4.27 -6.36 8.19
C THR A 261 -4.95 -5.04 7.81
N GLY A 262 -6.18 -4.80 8.28
CA GLY A 262 -6.89 -3.53 8.12
C GLY A 262 -6.14 -2.36 8.76
N LEU A 263 -5.69 -2.51 10.00
CA LEU A 263 -4.88 -1.51 10.73
C LEU A 263 -3.56 -1.19 10.01
N LEU A 264 -2.87 -2.22 9.53
CA LEU A 264 -1.65 -2.06 8.73
C LEU A 264 -1.94 -1.30 7.44
N GLY A 265 -2.99 -1.70 6.71
CA GLY A 265 -3.45 -1.05 5.49
C GLY A 265 -3.75 0.43 5.71
N SER A 266 -4.57 0.75 6.71
CA SER A 266 -4.88 2.11 7.13
C SER A 266 -3.62 2.91 7.47
N SER A 267 -2.65 2.29 8.13
CA SER A 267 -1.35 2.94 8.44
C SER A 267 -0.55 3.28 7.17
N ARG A 268 -0.61 2.45 6.11
CA ARG A 268 0.07 2.74 4.83
C ARG A 268 -0.56 3.94 4.11
N VAL A 269 -1.88 4.01 4.14
CA VAL A 269 -2.65 5.11 3.53
C VAL A 269 -2.45 6.40 4.33
N PHE A 270 -2.55 6.31 5.66
CA PHE A 270 -2.33 7.43 6.57
C PHE A 270 -0.93 8.04 6.46
N LEU A 271 0.10 7.20 6.28
CA LEU A 271 1.47 7.63 6.03
C LEU A 271 1.71 8.11 4.58
N ARG A 272 0.65 8.22 3.77
CA ARG A 272 0.67 8.65 2.35
C ARG A 272 1.65 7.85 1.48
N ARG A 273 1.91 6.58 1.83
CA ARG A 273 2.82 5.70 1.08
C ARG A 273 2.12 4.98 -0.07
N HIS A 274 0.82 4.73 0.08
CA HIS A 274 0.00 4.00 -0.88
C HIS A 274 -1.43 4.55 -0.90
N THR A 275 -2.15 4.31 -1.99
CA THR A 275 -3.60 4.55 -2.06
C THR A 275 -4.38 3.30 -1.60
N ASP A 276 -5.66 3.45 -1.28
CA ASP A 276 -6.51 2.34 -0.82
C ASP A 276 -6.51 1.16 -1.81
N MET A 277 -6.62 1.45 -3.11
CA MET A 277 -6.59 0.43 -4.17
C MET A 277 -5.26 -0.32 -4.25
N GLN A 278 -4.13 0.34 -3.95
CA GLN A 278 -2.81 -0.31 -3.93
C GLN A 278 -2.64 -1.24 -2.73
N VAL A 279 -3.26 -0.88 -1.60
CA VAL A 279 -3.30 -1.73 -0.41
C VAL A 279 -4.20 -2.93 -0.65
N LEU A 280 -5.43 -2.71 -1.13
CA LEU A 280 -6.39 -3.78 -1.42
C LEU A 280 -5.84 -4.76 -2.46
N ALA A 281 -5.29 -4.26 -3.57
CA ALA A 281 -4.64 -5.10 -4.57
C ALA A 281 -3.49 -5.94 -3.98
N GLY A 282 -2.73 -5.35 -3.05
CA GLY A 282 -1.70 -6.07 -2.30
C GLY A 282 -2.28 -7.23 -1.50
N VAL A 283 -3.26 -6.96 -0.62
CA VAL A 283 -3.90 -8.00 0.21
C VAL A 283 -4.45 -9.14 -0.66
N VAL A 284 -5.21 -8.81 -1.71
CA VAL A 284 -5.80 -9.80 -2.63
C VAL A 284 -4.73 -10.62 -3.33
N ASN A 285 -3.68 -9.98 -3.85
CA ASN A 285 -2.57 -10.67 -4.51
C ASN A 285 -1.90 -11.67 -3.56
N GLY A 286 -1.54 -11.23 -2.35
CA GLY A 286 -0.89 -12.09 -1.35
C GLY A 286 -1.78 -13.25 -0.94
N PHE A 287 -3.05 -12.98 -0.68
CA PHE A 287 -4.01 -14.01 -0.28
C PHE A 287 -4.21 -15.05 -1.38
N LEU A 288 -4.51 -14.62 -2.60
CA LEU A 288 -4.78 -15.54 -3.71
C LEU A 288 -3.57 -16.38 -4.08
N CYS A 289 -2.37 -15.80 -4.14
CA CYS A 289 -1.18 -16.57 -4.49
C CYS A 289 -0.87 -17.66 -3.47
N VAL A 290 -0.94 -17.35 -2.17
CA VAL A 290 -0.70 -18.32 -1.10
C VAL A 290 -1.80 -19.39 -1.08
N TYR A 291 -3.06 -18.98 -1.16
CA TYR A 291 -4.20 -19.89 -1.16
C TYR A 291 -4.18 -20.84 -2.37
N LEU A 292 -4.00 -20.30 -3.59
CA LEU A 292 -3.98 -21.10 -4.81
C LEU A 292 -2.76 -22.03 -4.88
N ALA A 293 -1.59 -21.58 -4.43
CA ALA A 293 -0.42 -22.45 -4.37
C ALA A 293 -0.65 -23.63 -3.42
N ALA A 294 -1.22 -23.38 -2.24
CA ALA A 294 -1.57 -24.45 -1.32
C ALA A 294 -2.65 -25.38 -1.88
N LEU A 295 -3.69 -24.82 -2.52
CA LEU A 295 -4.77 -25.59 -3.14
C LEU A 295 -4.26 -26.49 -4.28
N ILE A 296 -3.31 -26.04 -5.10
CA ILE A 296 -2.80 -26.82 -6.24
C ILE A 296 -1.79 -27.87 -5.79
N LEU A 297 -0.94 -27.55 -4.81
CA LEU A 297 0.21 -28.37 -4.43
C LEU A 297 -0.07 -29.28 -3.22
N SER A 298 -1.21 -29.13 -2.56
CA SER A 298 -1.54 -29.86 -1.33
C SER A 298 -2.94 -30.50 -1.35
N ALA A 299 -3.61 -30.46 -2.50
CA ALA A 299 -4.91 -31.13 -2.73
C ALA A 299 -4.76 -32.57 -3.19
#